data_AF-A0A803Y3I3-F1
#
_entry.id   AF-A0A803Y3I3-F1
#
_cell.length_a   1.000
_cell.length_b   1.000
_cell.length_c   1.000
_cell.angle_alpha   90.00
_cell.angle_beta   90.00
_cell.angle_gamma   90.00
#
_symmetry.space_group_name_H-M   'P 1'
#
loop_
_entity.id
_entity.type
_entity.pdbx_description
1 polymer ?
#
loop_
_entity_poly.entity_id
_entity_poly.type
_entity_poly.pdbx_seq_one_letter_code
_entity_poly.pdbx_strand_id
1 'polypeptide(L)'
;LQFSEQPSRNNAVRFQGQDYAALRDACLRSGSLFRDETFPPSASSLGFQELGPGSSKTRGVTWKRPTLKEKGGRPNFVPFFTDSP
;
A
#
# COMPACT_ATOMS: atom_id res chain seq x y z
N LEU A 1 -4.90 6.54 35.63
CA LEU A 1 -5.61 6.40 34.35
C LEU A 1 -4.74 7.05 33.29
N GLN A 2 -4.00 6.24 32.52
CA GLN A 2 -3.11 6.75 31.47
C GLN A 2 -4.00 7.10 30.28
N PHE A 3 -4.17 8.40 30.01
CA PHE A 3 -4.82 8.86 28.79
C PHE A 3 -3.99 8.36 27.61
N SER A 4 -4.54 7.47 26.79
CA SER A 4 -3.90 7.11 25.52
C SER A 4 -3.93 8.36 24.65
N GLU A 5 -2.74 8.88 24.35
CA GLU A 5 -2.53 9.97 23.40
C GLU A 5 -3.29 9.66 22.11
N GLN A 6 -4.19 10.55 21.69
CA GLN A 6 -4.94 10.35 20.46
C GLN A 6 -3.98 10.40 19.27
N PRO A 7 -4.15 9.53 18.26
CA PRO A 7 -3.31 9.55 17.07
C PRO A 7 -3.33 10.94 16.45
N SER A 8 -2.13 11.52 16.30
CA SER A 8 -1.93 12.82 15.65
C SER A 8 -1.20 12.61 14.33
N ARG A 9 -1.14 13.64 13.49
CA ARG A 9 -0.38 13.61 12.24
C ARG A 9 1.07 13.14 12.44
N ASN A 10 1.69 13.55 13.55
CA ASN A 10 3.09 13.26 13.86
C ASN A 10 3.27 11.96 14.66
N ASN A 11 2.17 11.37 15.13
CA ASN A 11 2.15 10.15 15.93
C ASN A 11 1.01 9.23 15.47
N ALA A 12 0.99 8.95 14.17
CA ALA A 12 -0.01 8.07 13.59
C ALA A 12 0.22 6.63 14.05
N VAL A 13 -0.85 5.97 14.49
CA VAL A 13 -0.79 4.56 14.89
C VAL A 13 -0.49 3.69 13.66
N ARG A 14 0.49 2.80 13.79
CA ARG A 14 0.85 1.86 12.72
C ARG A 14 -0.30 0.90 12.44
N PHE A 15 -0.81 0.90 11.21
CA PHE A 15 -1.84 -0.04 10.79
C PHE A 15 -1.27 -1.46 10.79
N GLN A 16 -1.88 -2.35 11.60
CA GLN A 16 -1.43 -3.73 11.80
C GLN A 16 0.06 -3.83 12.17
N GLY A 17 0.61 -2.83 12.87
CA GLY A 17 2.01 -2.81 13.29
C GLY A 17 3.02 -2.62 12.16
N GLN A 18 2.58 -2.28 10.94
CA GLN A 18 3.47 -2.09 9.81
C GLN A 18 4.31 -0.81 9.98
N ASP A 19 5.64 -0.96 9.97
CA ASP A 19 6.59 0.15 10.04
C ASP A 19 7.20 0.40 8.66
N TYR A 20 6.83 1.50 8.03
CA TYR A 20 7.29 1.86 6.68
C TYR A 20 8.83 1.91 6.58
N ALA A 21 9.51 2.51 7.56
CA ALA A 21 10.96 2.68 7.51
C ALA A 21 11.66 1.32 7.59
N ALA A 22 11.24 0.47 8.53
CA ALA A 22 11.80 -0.87 8.69
C ALA A 22 11.54 -1.75 7.45
N LEU A 23 10.31 -1.72 6.91
CA LEU A 23 9.92 -2.49 5.71
C LEU A 23 10.69 -2.03 4.47
N ARG A 24 10.82 -0.72 4.27
CA ARG A 24 11.59 -0.13 3.17
C ARG A 24 13.05 -0.56 3.25
N ASP A 25 13.67 -0.43 4.41
CA ASP A 25 15.08 -0.77 4.57
C ASP A 25 15.32 -2.27 4.40
N ALA A 26 14.40 -3.12 4.87
CA ALA A 26 14.47 -4.56 4.62
C ALA A 26 14.47 -4.87 3.12
N CYS A 27 13.55 -4.28 2.35
CA CYS A 27 13.46 -4.47 0.89
C CYS A 27 14.71 -3.97 0.16
N LEU A 28 15.26 -2.82 0.60
CA LEU A 28 16.51 -2.28 0.02
C LEU A 28 17.70 -3.19 0.31
N ARG A 29 17.81 -3.73 1.52
CA ARG A 29 18.88 -4.68 1.89
C ARG A 29 18.78 -6.00 1.13
N SER A 30 17.58 -6.51 0.92
CA SER A 30 17.35 -7.76 0.18
C SER A 30 17.35 -7.56 -1.34
N GLY A 31 17.33 -6.33 -1.84
CA GLY A 31 17.18 -6.03 -3.26
C GLY A 31 15.85 -6.49 -3.84
N SER A 32 14.83 -6.68 -3.01
CA SER A 32 13.51 -7.16 -3.42
C SER A 32 12.46 -6.05 -3.40
N LEU A 33 11.39 -6.22 -4.17
CA LEU A 33 10.25 -5.31 -4.12
C LEU A 33 9.34 -5.65 -2.95
N PHE A 34 8.84 -4.63 -2.26
CA PHE A 34 7.87 -4.80 -1.19
C PHE A 34 6.59 -5.48 -1.70
N ARG A 35 6.12 -6.48 -0.96
CA ARG A 35 4.82 -7.13 -1.16
C ARG A 35 4.06 -7.01 0.16
N ASP A 36 2.86 -6.44 0.08
CA ASP A 36 2.00 -6.28 1.24
C ASP A 36 1.32 -7.62 1.56
N GLU A 37 1.59 -8.15 2.76
CA GLU A 37 0.96 -9.37 3.28
C GLU A 37 -0.42 -9.08 3.87
N THR A 38 -0.64 -7.87 4.38
CA THR A 38 -1.90 -7.42 4.96
C THR A 38 -2.94 -7.06 3.89
N PHE A 39 -2.46 -6.71 2.69
CA PHE A 39 -3.28 -6.41 1.53
C PHE A 39 -2.71 -7.06 0.26
N PRO A 40 -2.89 -8.39 0.09
CA PRO A 40 -2.27 -9.13 -1.00
C PRO A 40 -2.85 -8.74 -2.37
N PRO A 41 -2.11 -8.86 -3.48
CA PRO A 41 -2.63 -8.62 -4.83
C PRO A 41 -3.53 -9.78 -5.30
N SER A 42 -4.71 -9.92 -4.69
CA SER A 42 -5.63 -11.04 -4.88
C SER A 42 -7.08 -10.54 -5.01
N ALA A 43 -7.99 -11.42 -5.44
CA ALA A 43 -9.39 -11.05 -5.63
C ALA A 43 -10.07 -10.60 -4.33
N SER A 44 -9.70 -11.16 -3.17
CA SER A 44 -10.24 -10.73 -1.88
C SER A 44 -9.87 -9.29 -1.52
N SER A 45 -8.79 -8.75 -2.09
CA SER A 45 -8.39 -7.35 -1.91
C SER A 45 -9.11 -6.39 -2.87
N LEU A 46 -9.77 -6.90 -3.91
CA LEU A 46 -10.62 -6.10 -4.79
C LEU A 46 -11.99 -5.82 -4.15
N GLY A 47 -12.47 -6.75 -3.33
CA GLY A 47 -13.68 -6.58 -2.55
C GLY A 47 -14.42 -7.89 -2.30
N PHE A 48 -15.70 -7.76 -2.01
CA PHE A 48 -16.63 -8.86 -1.76
C PHE A 48 -17.82 -8.77 -2.71
N GLN A 49 -18.66 -9.82 -2.75
CA GLN A 49 -19.85 -9.89 -3.61
C GLN A 49 -19.53 -9.61 -5.08
N GLU A 50 -19.94 -8.45 -5.61
CA GLU A 50 -19.73 -8.06 -7.00
C GLU A 50 -18.25 -7.86 -7.36
N LEU A 51 -17.38 -7.61 -6.39
CA LEU A 51 -15.93 -7.56 -6.57
C LEU A 51 -15.22 -8.74 -5.90
N GLY A 52 -15.97 -9.77 -5.51
CA GLY A 52 -15.44 -10.95 -4.85
C GLY A 52 -14.74 -11.93 -5.80
N PRO A 53 -14.08 -12.97 -5.24
CA PRO A 53 -13.54 -14.08 -6.01
C PRO A 53 -14.63 -14.75 -6.86
N GLY A 54 -14.41 -14.86 -8.17
CA GLY A 54 -15.36 -15.50 -9.11
C GLY A 54 -16.35 -14.55 -9.80
N SER A 55 -16.42 -13.29 -9.39
CA SER A 55 -17.22 -12.27 -10.09
C SER A 55 -16.70 -12.05 -11.53
N SER A 56 -17.61 -11.75 -12.44
CA SER A 56 -17.26 -11.32 -13.81
C SER A 56 -16.43 -10.05 -13.81
N LYS A 57 -16.63 -9.14 -12.84
CA LYS A 57 -15.94 -7.84 -12.73
C LYS A 57 -14.46 -7.96 -12.33
N THR A 58 -14.08 -9.03 -11.64
CA THR A 58 -12.69 -9.26 -11.20
C THR A 58 -11.93 -10.23 -12.10
N ARG A 59 -12.62 -10.87 -13.05
CA ARG A 59 -12.02 -11.79 -14.02
C ARG A 59 -11.06 -11.03 -14.94
N GLY A 60 -9.82 -11.52 -15.05
CA GLY A 60 -8.80 -10.93 -15.92
C GLY A 60 -8.07 -9.71 -15.33
N VAL A 61 -8.39 -9.30 -14.09
CA VAL A 61 -7.66 -8.23 -13.41
C VAL A 61 -6.23 -8.69 -13.13
N THR A 62 -5.26 -7.88 -13.54
CA THR A 62 -3.83 -8.10 -13.29
C THR A 62 -3.26 -6.93 -12.51
N TRP A 63 -2.62 -7.21 -11.39
CA TRP A 63 -1.94 -6.22 -10.56
C TRP A 63 -0.64 -5.79 -11.22
N LYS A 64 -0.49 -4.49 -11.50
CA LYS A 64 0.71 -3.91 -12.10
C LYS A 64 1.27 -2.84 -11.19
N ARG A 65 2.60 -2.76 -11.08
CA ARG A 65 3.24 -1.64 -10.40
C ARG A 65 3.35 -0.45 -11.35
N PRO A 66 3.28 0.79 -10.86
CA PRO A 66 3.62 1.98 -11.63
C PRO A 66 5.14 2.09 -11.83
N THR A 67 5.75 1.08 -12.45
CA THR A 67 7.17 1.12 -12.82
C THR A 67 7.28 1.47 -14.30
N LEU A 68 7.44 2.76 -14.58
CA LEU A 68 8.38 3.27 -15.59
C LEU A 68 8.45 2.43 -16.89
N LYS A 69 7.41 2.44 -17.74
CA LYS A 69 7.48 2.25 -19.22
C LYS A 69 6.08 2.17 -19.85
N GLU A 70 5.58 3.33 -20.27
CA GLU A 70 4.81 3.44 -21.51
C GLU A 70 5.10 4.77 -22.21
N LYS A 71 5.50 5.81 -21.45
CA LYS A 71 5.97 7.10 -21.98
C LYS A 71 7.17 7.65 -21.20
N GLY A 72 8.37 7.10 -21.39
CA GLY A 72 9.69 7.74 -21.17
C GLY A 72 10.03 8.51 -19.87
N GLY A 73 9.12 8.63 -18.89
CA GLY A 73 9.25 9.49 -17.73
C GLY A 73 9.40 8.68 -16.43
N ARG A 74 10.09 9.27 -15.46
CA ARG A 74 10.11 8.77 -14.08
C ARG A 74 8.68 8.89 -13.52
N PRO A 75 8.13 7.86 -12.85
CA PRO A 75 6.84 7.99 -12.20
C PRO A 75 6.96 9.04 -11.10
N ASN A 76 6.17 10.11 -11.20
CA ASN A 76 6.04 11.09 -10.13
C ASN A 76 5.16 10.47 -9.04
N PHE A 77 5.77 10.15 -7.90
CA PHE A 77 5.02 9.80 -6.71
C PHE A 77 4.48 11.08 -6.09
N VAL A 78 3.16 11.28 -6.13
CA VAL A 78 2.47 12.30 -5.33
C VAL A 78 1.97 11.62 -4.05
N PRO A 79 2.61 11.84 -2.89
CA PRO A 79 2.07 11.35 -1.62
C PRO A 79 0.73 12.03 -1.35
N PHE A 80 -0.29 11.26 -0.96
CA PHE A 80 -1.61 11.77 -0.57
C PHE A 80 -1.58 12.63 0.70
N PHE A 81 -0.48 12.60 1.46
CA PHE A 81 -0.26 13.44 2.63
C PHE A 81 0.84 14.45 2.32
N THR A 82 0.49 15.58 1.73
CA THR A 82 1.34 16.77 1.78
C THR A 82 0.99 17.57 3.03
N ASP A 83 1.98 18.10 3.75
CA ASP A 83 1.76 19.22 4.66
C ASP A 83 1.24 20.39 3.83
N SER A 84 -0.08 20.61 3.84
CA SER A 84 -0.58 21.98 3.72
C SER A 84 -0.14 22.72 4.98
N PRO A 85 0.43 23.93 4.84
CA PRO A 85 0.87 24.74 5.96
C PRO A 85 -0.25 25.06 6.95
#